data_AF-A0A968PBJ3-F1
#
_entry.id   AF-A0A968PBJ3-F1
#
_cell.length_a   1.000
_cell.length_b   1.000
_cell.length_c   1.000
_cell.angle_alpha   90.00
_cell.angle_beta   90.00
_cell.angle_gamma   90.00
#
_symmetry.space_group_name_H-M   'P 1'
#
loop_
_entity.id
_entity.type
_entity.pdbx_description
1 polymer ?
#
loop_
_entity_poly.entity_id
_entity_poly.type
_entity_poly.pdbx_seq_one_letter_code
_entity_poly.pdbx_strand_id
1 'polypeptide(L)'
;MRLGRRVCLDVGERSRRLAYQWTGGHPLLHRQFGSVLLELARNHRDGSNYVSTDPFCDEAIDIFLGRDAVMTICHEVSDLLLERYSGTAVRLHELSTACPQEVAQLIERCGRWHHADLHVLRNFGLLLGSASEPWIPEVFRWFARTIESYDRRITA
;
A
#
# COMPACT_ATOMS: atom_id res chain seq x y z
N MET A 1 -18.62 10.65 15.73
CA MET A 1 -18.99 9.28 15.27
C MET A 1 -17.72 8.44 15.31
N ARG A 2 -17.66 7.35 16.09
CA ARG A 2 -16.45 6.50 16.16
C ARG A 2 -16.42 5.51 15.01
N LEU A 3 -15.37 5.54 14.21
CA LEU A 3 -15.15 4.56 13.15
C LEU A 3 -14.79 3.21 13.80
N GLY A 4 -15.36 2.11 13.29
CA GLY A 4 -15.16 0.77 13.87
C GLY A 4 -16.09 0.40 15.04
N ARG A 5 -17.03 1.28 15.43
CA ARG A 5 -17.94 1.03 16.57
C ARG A 5 -18.70 -0.30 16.50
N ARG A 6 -19.15 -0.71 15.30
CA ARG A 6 -19.92 -1.95 15.08
C ARG A 6 -19.13 -3.23 15.41
N VAL A 7 -17.81 -3.13 15.47
CA VAL A 7 -16.90 -4.23 15.79
C VAL A 7 -16.12 -3.97 17.08
N CYS A 8 -16.65 -3.10 17.96
CA CYS A 8 -16.02 -2.73 19.24
C CYS A 8 -14.61 -2.14 19.11
N LEU A 9 -14.31 -1.50 17.97
CA LEU A 9 -13.05 -0.79 17.77
C LEU A 9 -13.25 0.72 17.92
N ASP A 10 -12.20 1.37 18.42
CA ASP A 10 -11.96 2.80 18.26
C ASP A 10 -10.83 2.99 17.24
N VAL A 11 -11.18 3.29 15.99
CA VAL A 11 -10.19 3.50 14.93
C VAL A 11 -9.57 4.89 15.09
N GLY A 12 -8.34 4.91 15.60
CA GLY A 12 -7.61 6.14 15.86
C GLY A 12 -7.06 6.79 14.59
N GLU A 13 -6.57 8.02 14.73
CA GLU A 13 -6.10 8.80 13.59
C GLU A 13 -4.80 8.22 12.99
N ARG A 14 -3.92 7.65 13.84
CA ARG A 14 -2.70 6.99 13.36
C ARG A 14 -3.06 5.78 12.51
N SER A 15 -4.00 4.97 12.96
CA SER A 15 -4.49 3.78 12.24
C SER A 15 -5.06 4.15 10.87
N ARG A 16 -5.89 5.19 10.80
CA ARG A 16 -6.43 5.72 9.52
C ARG A 16 -5.33 6.18 8.58
N ARG A 17 -4.41 7.01 9.10
CA ARG A 17 -3.30 7.57 8.30
C ARG A 17 -2.42 6.47 7.75
N LEU A 18 -2.02 5.50 8.57
CA LEU A 18 -1.19 4.39 8.15
C LEU A 18 -1.92 3.48 7.17
N ALA A 19 -3.18 3.15 7.41
CA ALA A 19 -3.96 2.37 6.45
C ALA A 19 -4.03 3.06 5.08
N TYR A 20 -4.18 4.38 5.03
CA TYR A 20 -4.14 5.12 3.76
C TYR A 20 -2.75 5.17 3.14
N GLN A 21 -1.71 5.47 3.93
CA GLN A 21 -0.32 5.52 3.47
C GLN A 21 0.15 4.17 2.88
N TRP A 22 -0.21 3.07 3.53
CA TRP A 22 0.21 1.74 3.10
C TRP A 22 -0.57 1.25 1.89
N THR A 23 -1.87 1.55 1.80
CA THR A 23 -2.74 0.93 0.80
C THR A 23 -3.21 1.86 -0.31
N GLY A 24 -2.98 3.18 -0.19
CA GLY A 24 -3.54 4.18 -1.12
C GLY A 24 -5.07 4.23 -1.13
N GLY A 25 -5.73 3.60 -0.14
CA GLY A 25 -7.18 3.39 -0.17
C GLY A 25 -7.65 2.25 -1.10
N HIS A 26 -6.75 1.43 -1.66
CA HIS A 26 -7.13 0.27 -2.46
C HIS A 26 -8.03 -0.68 -1.64
N PRO A 27 -9.28 -0.98 -2.06
CA PRO A 27 -10.28 -1.61 -1.20
C PRO A 27 -9.86 -2.94 -0.58
N LEU A 28 -9.23 -3.82 -1.37
CA LEU A 28 -8.82 -5.15 -0.90
C LEU A 28 -7.67 -5.07 0.11
N LEU A 29 -6.61 -4.33 -0.20
CA LEU A 29 -5.49 -4.06 0.70
C LEU A 29 -5.94 -3.35 1.99
N HIS A 30 -6.80 -2.34 1.85
CA HIS A 30 -7.34 -1.59 3.00
C HIS A 30 -8.16 -2.50 3.92
N ARG A 31 -8.94 -3.44 3.35
CA ARG A 31 -9.64 -4.46 4.12
C ARG A 31 -8.67 -5.41 4.83
N GLN A 32 -7.58 -5.83 4.18
CA GLN A 32 -6.58 -6.68 4.83
C GLN A 32 -5.94 -5.97 6.04
N PHE A 33 -5.52 -4.72 5.87
CA PHE A 33 -4.97 -3.92 6.98
C PHE A 33 -5.97 -3.77 8.15
N GLY A 34 -7.22 -3.42 7.85
CA GLY A 34 -8.28 -3.32 8.86
C GLY A 34 -8.60 -4.65 9.56
N SER A 35 -8.45 -5.78 8.85
CA SER A 35 -8.65 -7.12 9.43
C SER A 35 -7.54 -7.47 10.42
N VAL A 36 -6.29 -7.12 10.11
CA VAL A 36 -5.17 -7.28 11.04
C VAL A 36 -5.39 -6.45 12.31
N LEU A 37 -5.75 -5.18 12.17
CA LEU A 37 -6.06 -4.33 13.33
C LEU A 37 -7.18 -4.91 14.20
N LEU A 38 -8.22 -5.49 13.57
CA LEU A 38 -9.30 -6.15 14.28
C LEU A 38 -8.85 -7.41 15.02
N GLU A 39 -7.99 -8.22 14.42
CA GLU A 39 -7.42 -9.41 15.04
C GLU A 39 -6.56 -9.05 16.26
N LEU A 40 -5.63 -8.10 16.11
CA LEU A 40 -4.78 -7.62 17.20
C LEU A 40 -5.60 -7.04 18.34
N ALA A 41 -6.59 -6.20 18.04
CA ALA A 41 -7.46 -5.61 19.04
C ALA A 41 -8.32 -6.66 19.79
N ARG A 42 -8.74 -7.74 19.11
CA ARG A 42 -9.49 -8.84 19.75
C ARG A 42 -8.61 -9.63 20.72
N ASN A 43 -7.36 -9.88 20.35
CA ASN A 43 -6.41 -10.62 21.20
C ASN A 43 -6.04 -9.87 22.49
N HIS A 44 -6.18 -8.54 22.50
CA HIS A 44 -5.85 -7.68 23.63
C HIS A 44 -7.08 -7.13 24.38
N ARG A 45 -8.26 -7.73 24.15
CA ARG A 45 -9.50 -7.24 24.76
C ARG A 45 -9.67 -7.75 26.20
N ASP A 46 -9.14 -6.99 27.16
CA ASP A 46 -9.26 -7.27 28.60
C ASP A 46 -10.56 -6.70 29.21
N GLY A 47 -11.71 -7.06 28.63
CA GLY A 47 -13.03 -6.70 29.18
C GLY A 47 -13.49 -5.27 28.90
N SER A 48 -12.74 -4.45 28.15
CA SER A 48 -13.20 -3.13 27.70
C SER A 48 -14.28 -3.23 26.61
N ASN A 49 -15.19 -2.25 26.58
CA ASN A 49 -16.23 -2.14 25.55
C ASN A 49 -15.69 -1.71 24.18
N TYR A 50 -14.54 -1.01 24.15
CA TYR A 50 -13.87 -0.56 22.93
C TYR A 50 -12.36 -0.64 23.08
N VAL A 51 -11.69 -1.11 22.04
CA VAL A 51 -10.23 -1.21 21.98
C VAL A 51 -9.71 -0.18 20.98
N SER A 52 -8.77 0.66 21.41
CA SER A 52 -8.08 1.59 20.52
C SER A 52 -7.11 0.83 19.63
N THR A 53 -7.08 1.19 18.35
CA THR A 53 -6.26 0.51 17.32
C THR A 53 -4.85 1.08 17.17
N ASP A 54 -4.64 2.34 17.56
CA ASP A 54 -3.36 3.05 17.38
C ASP A 54 -2.14 2.40 18.06
N PRO A 55 -2.27 1.71 19.21
CA PRO A 55 -1.17 0.96 19.81
C PRO A 55 -0.68 -0.22 18.96
N PHE A 56 -1.54 -0.78 18.11
CA PHE A 56 -1.24 -1.98 17.33
C PHE A 56 -0.70 -1.68 15.93
N CYS A 57 -0.57 -0.41 15.55
CA CYS A 57 -0.24 0.00 14.19
C CYS A 57 1.06 -0.59 13.64
N ASP A 58 2.13 -0.63 14.45
CA ASP A 58 3.43 -1.11 13.98
C ASP A 58 3.42 -2.62 13.76
N GLU A 59 2.92 -3.39 14.74
CA GLU A 59 2.70 -4.83 14.62
C GLU A 59 1.72 -5.16 13.47
N ALA A 60 0.69 -4.33 13.27
CA ALA A 60 -0.27 -4.53 12.20
C ALA A 60 0.35 -4.43 10.81
N ILE A 61 1.36 -3.57 10.63
CA ILE A 61 2.10 -3.46 9.37
C ILE A 61 2.84 -4.78 9.08
N ASP A 62 3.57 -5.30 10.07
CA ASP A 62 4.37 -6.52 9.87
C ASP A 62 3.47 -7.72 9.53
N ILE A 63 2.37 -7.89 10.26
CA ILE A 63 1.40 -8.97 9.98
C ILE A 63 0.70 -8.75 8.64
N PHE A 64 0.35 -7.50 8.30
CA PHE A 64 -0.27 -7.16 7.01
C PHE A 64 0.62 -7.58 5.84
N LEU A 65 1.91 -7.24 5.88
CA LEU A 65 2.86 -7.61 4.82
C LEU A 65 3.12 -9.11 4.76
N GLY A 66 3.00 -9.81 5.89
CA GLY A 66 3.13 -11.27 5.95
C GLY A 66 1.93 -12.05 5.41
N ARG A 67 0.82 -11.41 5.01
CA ARG A 67 -0.37 -12.11 4.50
C ARG A 67 -0.20 -12.49 3.03
N ASP A 68 -0.44 -13.78 2.73
CA ASP A 68 -0.52 -14.29 1.36
C ASP A 68 -1.47 -13.48 0.49
N ALA A 69 -2.63 -13.09 1.03
CA ALA A 69 -3.62 -12.27 0.30
C ALA A 69 -3.04 -10.92 -0.16
N VAL A 70 -2.13 -10.30 0.60
CA VAL A 70 -1.50 -9.04 0.20
C VAL A 70 -0.54 -9.28 -0.96
N MET A 71 0.28 -10.33 -0.89
CA MET A 71 1.13 -10.75 -1.99
C MET A 71 0.34 -11.07 -3.25
N THR A 72 -0.74 -11.85 -3.14
CA THR A 72 -1.63 -12.18 -4.26
C THR A 72 -2.18 -10.92 -4.92
N ILE A 73 -2.71 -9.97 -4.14
CA ILE A 73 -3.25 -8.71 -4.70
C ILE A 73 -2.15 -7.93 -5.43
N CYS A 74 -0.95 -7.83 -4.86
CA CYS A 74 0.15 -7.13 -5.51
C CYS A 74 0.59 -7.82 -6.81
N HIS A 75 0.66 -9.16 -6.82
CA HIS A 75 0.92 -9.95 -8.03
C HIS A 75 -0.16 -9.72 -9.10
N GLU A 76 -1.44 -9.84 -8.75
CA GLU A 76 -2.55 -9.64 -9.69
C GLU A 76 -2.53 -8.24 -10.32
N VAL A 77 -2.21 -7.20 -9.53
CA VAL A 77 -2.04 -5.83 -10.03
C VAL A 77 -0.86 -5.75 -11.00
N SER A 78 0.29 -6.32 -10.64
CA SER A 78 1.47 -6.34 -11.49
C SER A 78 1.25 -7.12 -12.79
N ASP A 79 0.65 -8.30 -12.72
CA ASP A 79 0.35 -9.15 -13.87
C ASP A 79 -0.63 -8.45 -14.82
N LEU A 80 -1.69 -7.84 -14.29
CA LEU A 80 -2.64 -7.06 -15.08
C LEU A 80 -1.96 -5.91 -15.82
N LEU A 81 -1.06 -5.18 -15.13
CA LEU A 81 -0.31 -4.09 -15.77
C LEU A 81 0.67 -4.63 -16.81
N LEU A 82 1.37 -5.73 -16.55
CA LEU A 82 2.30 -6.33 -17.51
C LEU A 82 1.59 -6.79 -18.78
N GLU A 83 0.44 -7.45 -18.63
CA GLU A 83 -0.34 -7.99 -19.75
C GLU A 83 -0.99 -6.90 -20.61
N ARG A 84 -1.56 -5.87 -19.98
CA ARG A 84 -2.40 -4.88 -20.68
C ARG A 84 -1.77 -3.50 -20.86
N TYR A 85 -0.80 -3.16 -20.03
CA TYR A 85 -0.22 -1.82 -19.93
C TYR A 85 1.28 -1.90 -19.62
N SER A 86 2.05 -2.64 -20.43
CA SER A 86 3.46 -2.96 -20.13
C SER A 86 4.32 -1.71 -19.83
N GLY A 87 4.12 -0.61 -20.55
CA GLY A 87 4.77 0.68 -20.25
C GLY A 87 4.43 1.21 -18.84
N THR A 88 3.16 1.08 -18.43
CA THR A 88 2.69 1.43 -17.10
C THR A 88 3.30 0.54 -16.02
N ALA A 89 3.45 -0.77 -16.28
CA ALA A 89 4.13 -1.69 -15.36
C ALA A 89 5.60 -1.27 -15.12
N VAL A 90 6.33 -0.91 -16.18
CA VAL A 90 7.69 -0.39 -16.07
C VAL A 90 7.72 0.89 -15.23
N ARG A 91 6.80 1.83 -15.48
CA ARG A 91 6.72 3.07 -14.68
C ARG A 91 6.40 2.80 -13.21
N LEU A 92 5.49 1.87 -12.91
CA LEU A 92 5.20 1.51 -11.53
C LEU A 92 6.45 0.98 -10.82
N HIS A 93 7.20 0.09 -11.48
CA HIS A 93 8.41 -0.48 -10.93
C HIS A 93 9.46 0.61 -10.67
N GLU A 94 9.76 1.46 -11.65
CA GLU A 94 10.71 2.59 -11.52
C GLU A 94 10.35 3.52 -10.36
N LEU A 95 9.07 3.90 -10.22
CA LEU A 95 8.62 4.80 -9.16
C LEU A 95 8.60 4.13 -7.77
N SER A 96 8.36 2.81 -7.73
CA SER A 96 8.30 2.04 -6.49
C SER A 96 9.68 1.80 -5.87
N THR A 97 10.71 1.68 -6.71
CA THR A 97 12.10 1.43 -6.30
C THR A 97 12.91 2.71 -6.07
N ALA A 98 12.45 3.84 -6.62
CA ALA A 98 13.05 5.14 -6.39
C ALA A 98 12.90 5.66 -4.95
N CYS A 99 13.82 6.51 -4.51
CA CYS A 99 13.67 7.26 -3.25
C CYS A 99 12.41 8.15 -3.31
N PRO A 100 11.62 8.25 -2.23
CA PRO A 100 10.40 9.07 -2.22
C PRO A 100 10.60 10.53 -2.68
N GLN A 101 11.75 11.12 -2.36
CA GLN A 101 12.10 12.49 -2.71
C GLN A 101 12.37 12.68 -4.22
N GLU A 102 12.61 11.60 -4.95
CA GLU A 102 12.97 11.62 -6.38
C GLU A 102 11.78 11.35 -7.30
N VAL A 103 10.64 10.92 -6.75
CA VAL A 103 9.44 10.52 -7.53
C VAL A 103 8.95 11.66 -8.43
N ALA A 104 8.88 12.89 -7.93
CA ALA A 104 8.49 14.05 -8.73
C ALA A 104 9.45 14.29 -9.91
N GLN A 105 10.77 14.19 -9.67
CA GLN A 105 11.78 14.37 -10.72
C GLN A 105 11.74 13.24 -11.76
N LEU A 106 11.45 12.01 -11.32
CA LEU A 106 11.23 10.88 -12.23
C LEU A 106 10.00 11.11 -13.11
N ILE A 107 8.89 11.53 -12.54
CA ILE A 107 7.67 11.85 -13.28
C ILE A 107 7.91 12.91 -14.35
N GLU A 108 8.66 13.96 -14.03
CA GLU A 108 9.02 15.00 -15.01
C GLU A 108 9.84 14.44 -16.17
N ARG A 109 10.76 13.50 -15.90
CA ARG A 109 11.54 12.79 -16.94
C ARG A 109 10.71 11.81 -17.77
N CYS A 110 9.63 11.26 -17.21
CA CYS A 110 8.79 10.23 -17.83
C CYS A 110 7.70 10.80 -18.76
N GLY A 111 7.73 12.09 -19.09
CA GLY A 111 6.71 12.72 -19.93
C GLY A 111 5.71 13.58 -19.16
N ARG A 112 6.07 14.02 -17.94
CA ARG A 112 5.30 14.89 -17.04
C ARG A 112 4.06 14.22 -16.46
N TRP A 113 3.45 14.88 -15.48
CA TRP A 113 2.26 14.39 -14.77
C TRP A 113 1.17 13.84 -15.69
N HIS A 114 0.90 14.46 -16.85
CA HIS A 114 -0.19 14.05 -17.74
C HIS A 114 0.14 12.90 -18.71
N HIS A 115 1.31 12.28 -18.60
CA HIS A 115 1.67 11.11 -19.41
C HIS A 115 0.65 9.97 -19.26
N ALA A 116 0.38 9.24 -20.36
CA ALA A 116 -0.65 8.20 -20.41
C ALA A 116 -0.44 7.11 -19.34
N ASP A 117 0.80 6.60 -19.20
CA ASP A 117 1.11 5.59 -18.18
C ASP A 117 0.86 6.08 -16.76
N LEU A 118 1.23 7.32 -16.44
CA LEU A 118 1.01 7.90 -15.12
C LEU A 118 -0.47 8.16 -14.86
N HIS A 119 -1.24 8.47 -15.91
CA HIS A 119 -2.69 8.57 -15.82
C HIS A 119 -3.32 7.21 -15.48
N VAL A 120 -2.85 6.12 -16.10
CA VAL A 120 -3.28 4.76 -15.74
C VAL A 120 -2.95 4.47 -14.27
N LEU A 121 -1.71 4.71 -13.82
CA LEU A 121 -1.35 4.50 -12.40
C LEU A 121 -2.25 5.26 -11.42
N ARG A 122 -2.62 6.50 -11.74
CA ARG A 122 -3.56 7.28 -10.92
C ARG A 122 -4.96 6.69 -10.90
N ASN A 123 -5.48 6.24 -12.04
CA ASN A 123 -6.80 5.62 -12.14
C ASN A 123 -6.89 4.30 -11.37
N PHE A 124 -5.77 3.56 -11.29
CA PHE A 124 -5.65 2.36 -10.46
C PHE A 124 -5.37 2.65 -8.97
N GLY A 125 -5.18 3.92 -8.59
CA GLY A 125 -4.86 4.29 -7.21
C GLY A 125 -3.45 3.85 -6.79
N LEU A 126 -2.54 3.68 -7.74
CA LEU A 126 -1.14 3.26 -7.53
C LEU A 126 -0.19 4.46 -7.48
N LEU A 127 -0.58 5.58 -8.09
CA LEU A 127 0.07 6.87 -7.98
C LEU A 127 -0.92 7.88 -7.39
N LEU A 128 -0.57 8.49 -6.26
CA LEU A 128 -1.42 9.41 -5.52
C LEU A 128 -0.73 10.75 -5.29
N GLY A 129 -1.46 11.68 -4.69
CA GLY A 129 -0.98 13.03 -4.40
C GLY A 129 -1.18 13.97 -5.58
N SER A 130 -0.21 14.87 -5.76
CA SER A 130 -0.24 15.89 -6.81
C SER A 130 1.02 15.81 -7.67
N ALA A 131 1.10 16.64 -8.71
CA ALA A 131 2.31 16.74 -9.52
C ALA A 131 3.54 17.18 -8.71
N SER A 132 3.37 18.00 -7.67
CA SER A 132 4.46 18.48 -6.82
C SER A 132 4.83 17.51 -5.70
N GLU A 133 3.84 16.73 -5.22
CA GLU A 133 4.02 15.77 -4.13
C GLU A 133 3.42 14.41 -4.49
N PRO A 134 3.98 13.73 -5.51
CA PRO A 134 3.52 12.42 -5.93
C PRO A 134 4.04 11.33 -4.99
N TRP A 135 3.22 10.32 -4.72
CA TRP A 135 3.65 9.17 -3.93
C TRP A 135 2.99 7.87 -4.37
N ILE A 136 3.66 6.77 -4.05
CA ILE A 136 3.24 5.39 -4.30
C ILE A 136 2.94 4.76 -2.94
N PRO A 137 1.85 3.98 -2.78
CA PRO A 137 1.56 3.31 -1.52
C PRO A 137 2.70 2.39 -1.08
N GLU A 138 2.97 2.39 0.23
CA GLU A 138 4.15 1.70 0.78
C GLU A 138 4.14 0.19 0.50
N VAL A 139 2.95 -0.43 0.38
CA VAL A 139 2.85 -1.85 0.04
C VAL A 139 3.45 -2.18 -1.32
N PHE A 140 3.30 -1.31 -2.33
CA PHE A 140 3.88 -1.54 -3.66
C PHE A 140 5.38 -1.28 -3.67
N ARG A 141 5.86 -0.32 -2.87
CA ARG A 141 7.30 -0.10 -2.64
C ARG A 141 7.94 -1.29 -1.93
N TRP A 142 7.26 -1.86 -0.94
CA TRP A 142 7.70 -3.08 -0.25
C TRP A 142 7.71 -4.28 -1.20
N PHE A 143 6.64 -4.46 -1.98
CA PHE A 143 6.50 -5.57 -2.91
C PHE A 143 7.59 -5.56 -3.99
N ALA A 144 7.85 -4.41 -4.61
CA ALA A 144 8.91 -4.27 -5.62
C ALA A 144 10.29 -4.68 -5.08
N ARG A 145 10.64 -4.24 -3.87
CA ARG A 145 11.89 -4.61 -3.19
C ARG A 145 11.96 -6.10 -2.83
N THR A 146 10.82 -6.69 -2.49
CA THR A 146 10.71 -8.11 -2.12
C THR A 146 10.98 -9.00 -3.33
N ILE A 147 10.40 -8.68 -4.50
CA ILE A 147 10.63 -9.43 -5.73
C ILE A 147 12.07 -9.28 -6.22
N GLU A 148 12.63 -8.06 -6.23
CA GLU A 148 14.03 -7.85 -6.62
C GLU A 148 15.01 -8.67 -5.76
N SER A 149 14.73 -8.76 -4.46
CA SER A 149 15.54 -9.54 -3.53
C SER A 149 15.44 -11.05 -3.78
N TYR A 150 14.31 -11.52 -4.31
CA TYR A 150 14.10 -12.91 -4.67
C TYR A 150 14.85 -13.27 -5.96
N ASP A 151 14.74 -12.44 -7.00
CA ASP A 151 15.39 -12.65 -8.30
C ASP A 151 16.92 -12.62 -8.20
N ARG A 152 17.47 -11.75 -7.35
CA ARG A 152 18.93 -11.69 -7.07
C ARG A 152 19.46 -12.92 -6.34
N ARG A 153 18.63 -13.66 -5.59
CA ARG A 153 19.04 -14.90 -4.91
C ARG A 153 19.05 -16.12 -5.84
N ILE A 154 18.32 -16.05 -6.94
CA ILE A 154 18.26 -17.12 -7.95
C ILE A 154 19.40 -16.96 -8.98
N THR A 155 19.90 -15.74 -9.16
CA THR A 155 20.95 -15.39 -10.13
C THR A 155 22.36 -15.27 -9.55
N ALA A 156 22.52 -15.46 -8.23
CA ALA A 156 23.80 -15.47 -7.51
C ALA A 156 24.21 -16.90 -7.14
#